data_AF-A0A973SH25-F1
#
_entry.id   AF-A0A973SH25-F1
#
_cell.length_a   1.000
_cell.length_b   1.000
_cell.length_c   1.000
_cell.angle_alpha   90.00
_cell.angle_beta   90.00
_cell.angle_gamma   90.00
#
_symmetry.space_group_name_H-M   'P 1'
#
loop_
_entity.id
_entity.type
_entity.pdbx_description
1 polymer ?
#
loop_
_entity_poly.entity_id
_entity_poly.type
_entity_poly.pdbx_seq_one_letter_code
_entity_poly.pdbx_strand_id
1 'polypeptide(L)'
;MTIDTSGSLTFLGGAGTVTGSKYLVRTPRASVLVDCGLFQGLRELRRRNWQPLPVSAAGIDAAVLTHAHLDHCGYLPKLVKDGFTGAVYATPETIRLAEIMLRDSAHLLEEEAAQANEQGWSKHRPALPLYDAKDVERCLEQFVELDYGVDAEIADGVHCRLYNAGHILGAAWAKLTLDGASAASQPSTIAFSGDLGRPRHPLLRPPEPFDGADTLLLESTYGDRRH
;
A
#
# COMPACT_ATOMS: atom_id res chain seq x y z
N MET A 1 30.39 -9.20 -13.47
CA MET A 1 29.48 -8.09 -13.80
C MET A 1 28.67 -7.84 -12.54
N THR A 2 29.20 -6.97 -11.68
CA THR A 2 28.61 -6.63 -10.39
C THR A 2 27.39 -5.76 -10.69
N ILE A 3 26.20 -6.30 -10.46
CA ILE A 3 24.98 -5.50 -10.48
C ILE A 3 25.12 -4.55 -9.28
N ASP A 4 25.27 -3.26 -9.56
CA ASP A 4 25.23 -2.20 -8.57
C ASP A 4 23.77 -2.12 -8.07
N THR A 5 23.37 -3.06 -7.22
CA THR A 5 22.04 -3.05 -6.61
C THR A 5 22.05 -1.97 -5.54
N SER A 6 21.79 -0.73 -5.93
CA SER A 6 21.65 0.37 -4.99
C SER A 6 20.38 0.26 -4.14
N GLY A 7 19.47 -0.67 -4.43
CA GLY A 7 18.25 -0.86 -3.67
C GLY A 7 17.85 -2.31 -3.36
N SER A 8 16.85 -2.45 -2.49
CA SER A 8 16.26 -3.71 -2.07
C SER A 8 14.73 -3.64 -2.07
N LEU A 9 14.10 -4.78 -2.37
CA LEU A 9 12.65 -4.96 -2.28
C LEU A 9 12.34 -5.96 -1.16
N THR A 10 11.61 -5.51 -0.13
CA THR A 10 11.24 -6.32 1.03
C THR A 10 9.73 -6.54 1.08
N PHE A 11 9.32 -7.79 1.30
CA PHE A 11 7.92 -8.18 1.41
C PHE A 11 7.49 -8.18 2.88
N LEU A 12 6.69 -7.20 3.27
CA LEU A 12 6.18 -7.07 4.64
C LEU A 12 4.78 -7.72 4.79
N GLY A 13 4.10 -7.99 3.68
CA GLY A 13 2.82 -8.69 3.59
C GLY A 13 2.42 -8.98 2.14
N GLY A 14 1.26 -9.62 1.94
CA GLY A 14 0.78 -10.00 0.59
C GLY A 14 1.61 -11.07 -0.14
N ALA A 15 2.56 -11.73 0.54
CA ALA A 15 3.32 -12.86 0.00
C ALA A 15 2.89 -14.16 0.68
N GLY A 16 2.51 -15.17 -0.12
CA GLY A 16 1.92 -16.43 0.38
C GLY A 16 0.50 -16.28 0.92
N THR A 17 -0.15 -15.14 0.68
CA THR A 17 -1.52 -14.80 1.07
C THR A 17 -2.06 -13.71 0.14
N VAL A 18 -3.38 -13.64 -0.05
CA VAL A 18 -4.04 -12.63 -0.92
C VAL A 18 -4.19 -11.27 -0.24
N THR A 19 -4.01 -11.21 1.09
CA THR A 19 -4.34 -10.02 1.87
C THR A 19 -3.15 -9.43 2.62
N GLY A 20 -3.22 -8.14 2.92
CA GLY A 20 -2.20 -7.42 3.69
C GLY A 20 -1.02 -6.97 2.83
N SER A 21 -1.25 -6.63 1.57
CA SER A 21 -0.26 -6.14 0.61
C SER A 21 0.54 -4.99 1.20
N LYS A 22 1.86 -5.19 1.32
CA LYS A 22 2.83 -4.25 1.91
C LYS A 22 4.22 -4.57 1.38
N TYR A 23 4.76 -3.69 0.53
CA TYR A 23 6.06 -3.89 -0.10
C TYR A 23 6.95 -2.68 0.14
N LEU A 24 8.16 -2.89 0.64
CA LEU A 24 9.09 -1.80 0.95
C LEU A 24 10.24 -1.80 -0.04
N VAL A 25 10.37 -0.72 -0.79
CA VAL A 25 11.52 -0.43 -1.65
C VAL A 25 12.47 0.48 -0.89
N ARG A 26 13.73 0.07 -0.78
CA ARG A 26 14.78 0.89 -0.16
C ARG A 26 15.89 1.17 -1.15
N THR A 27 16.34 2.41 -1.18
CA THR A 27 17.59 2.86 -1.81
C THR A 27 18.55 3.32 -0.69
N PRO A 28 19.76 3.80 -0.98
CA PRO A 28 20.65 4.35 0.04
C PRO A 28 20.14 5.72 0.55
N ARG A 29 19.21 6.35 -0.17
CA ARG A 29 18.71 7.71 0.07
C ARG A 29 17.28 7.74 0.62
N ALA A 30 16.46 6.75 0.27
CA ALA A 30 15.03 6.75 0.58
C ALA A 30 14.46 5.34 0.83
N SER A 31 13.36 5.28 1.57
CA SER A 31 12.51 4.12 1.81
C SER A 31 11.08 4.44 1.43
N VAL A 32 10.56 3.77 0.40
CA VAL A 32 9.19 3.97 -0.11
C VAL A 32 8.38 2.69 0.06
N LEU A 33 7.19 2.83 0.64
CA LEU A 33 6.24 1.73 0.78
C LEU A 33 5.26 1.73 -0.42
N VAL A 34 4.99 0.56 -0.99
CA VAL A 34 3.90 0.34 -1.95
C VAL A 34 2.84 -0.52 -1.28
N ASP A 35 1.63 0.04 -1.19
CA ASP A 35 0.51 -0.42 -0.40
C ASP A 35 0.79 -0.56 1.11
N CYS A 36 -0.25 -0.35 1.92
CA CYS A 36 -0.25 -0.62 3.34
C CYS A 36 -1.56 -1.27 3.78
N GLY A 37 -1.73 -2.54 3.44
CA GLY A 37 -2.96 -3.28 3.67
C GLY A 37 -3.11 -4.00 5.01
N LEU A 38 -4.35 -4.16 5.48
CA LEU A 38 -4.70 -5.08 6.56
C LEU A 38 -4.69 -6.52 6.07
N PHE A 39 -4.22 -7.45 6.92
CA PHE A 39 -4.52 -8.87 6.77
C PHE A 39 -6.00 -9.11 7.14
N GLN A 40 -6.79 -9.56 6.18
CA GLN A 40 -8.21 -9.88 6.31
C GLN A 40 -8.47 -11.39 6.39
N GLY A 41 -9.73 -11.80 6.56
CA GLY A 41 -10.12 -13.22 6.54
C GLY A 41 -9.88 -13.92 7.88
N LEU A 42 -9.17 -15.06 7.87
CA LEU A 42 -9.01 -15.94 9.04
C LEU A 42 -8.45 -15.21 10.28
N ARG A 43 -8.88 -15.62 11.47
CA ARG A 43 -8.48 -14.99 12.75
C ARG A 43 -6.96 -14.92 12.93
N GLU A 44 -6.24 -15.95 12.50
CA GLU A 44 -4.77 -16.00 12.57
C GLU A 44 -4.11 -14.92 11.70
N LEU A 45 -4.64 -14.70 10.49
CA LEU A 45 -4.16 -13.62 9.62
C LEU A 45 -4.44 -12.26 10.23
N ARG A 46 -5.66 -12.03 10.74
CA ARG A 46 -6.01 -10.73 11.36
C ARG A 46 -5.13 -10.38 12.58
N ARG A 47 -4.66 -11.39 13.33
CA ARG A 47 -3.71 -11.17 14.44
C ARG A 47 -2.36 -10.62 13.98
N ARG A 48 -1.97 -10.85 12.72
CA ARG A 48 -0.73 -10.28 12.16
C ARG A 48 -0.77 -8.76 12.08
N ASN A 49 -1.96 -8.15 12.02
CA ASN A 49 -2.09 -6.68 12.05
C ASN A 49 -1.64 -6.07 13.40
N TRP A 50 -1.57 -6.86 14.46
CA TRP A 50 -1.11 -6.41 15.79
C TRP A 50 0.39 -6.60 16.01
N GLN A 51 1.09 -7.25 15.07
CA GLN A 51 2.53 -7.43 15.15
C GLN A 51 3.21 -6.14 14.66
N PRO A 52 4.26 -5.67 15.35
CA PRO A 52 5.03 -4.53 14.88
C PRO A 52 5.64 -4.87 13.52
N LEU A 53 5.69 -3.88 12.62
CA LEU A 53 6.43 -4.02 11.39
C LEU A 53 7.92 -4.25 11.71
N PRO A 54 8.64 -5.07 10.93
CA PRO A 54 10.08 -5.29 11.13
C PRO A 54 10.92 -4.08 10.70
N VAL A 55 10.29 -2.91 10.53
CA VAL A 55 10.89 -1.64 10.10
C VAL A 55 10.24 -0.50 10.89
N SER A 56 11.01 0.58 11.11
CA SER A 56 10.48 1.79 11.73
C SER A 56 9.54 2.53 10.78
N ALA A 57 8.32 2.85 11.23
CA ALA A 57 7.37 3.63 10.45
C ALA A 57 7.89 5.06 10.17
N ALA A 58 8.59 5.66 11.13
CA ALA A 58 9.24 6.97 10.98
C ALA A 58 10.43 6.98 10.01
N GLY A 59 10.92 5.80 9.59
CA GLY A 59 11.99 5.65 8.60
C GLY A 59 11.48 5.39 7.19
N ILE A 60 10.20 5.60 6.92
CA ILE A 60 9.58 5.49 5.59
C ILE A 60 9.30 6.93 5.12
N ASP A 61 9.82 7.28 3.95
CA ASP A 61 9.78 8.64 3.42
C ASP A 61 8.48 8.94 2.67
N ALA A 62 7.94 7.93 1.98
CA ALA A 62 6.68 8.04 1.25
C ALA A 62 5.97 6.68 1.14
N ALA A 63 4.67 6.72 0.86
CA ALA A 63 3.89 5.56 0.47
C ALA A 63 3.19 5.81 -0.87
N VAL A 64 2.98 4.75 -1.65
CA VAL A 64 2.18 4.75 -2.87
C VAL A 64 1.04 3.76 -2.66
N LEU A 65 -0.20 4.19 -2.89
CA LEU A 65 -1.37 3.33 -2.80
C LEU A 65 -1.90 3.00 -4.19
N THR A 66 -1.96 1.70 -4.51
CA THR A 66 -2.45 1.23 -5.81
C THR A 66 -3.96 1.39 -5.95
N HIS A 67 -4.73 1.05 -4.91
CA HIS A 67 -6.18 1.18 -4.89
C HIS A 67 -6.75 1.10 -3.47
N ALA A 68 -8.05 1.40 -3.33
CA ALA A 68 -8.69 1.68 -2.04
C ALA A 68 -9.21 0.46 -1.26
N HIS A 69 -8.92 -0.79 -1.66
CA HIS A 69 -9.33 -1.94 -0.86
C HIS A 69 -8.57 -2.00 0.48
N LEU A 70 -9.23 -2.49 1.55
CA LEU A 70 -8.64 -2.50 2.90
C LEU A 70 -7.40 -3.38 3.04
N ASP A 71 -7.24 -4.39 2.20
CA ASP A 71 -6.02 -5.20 2.11
C ASP A 71 -4.90 -4.55 1.31
N HIS A 72 -5.08 -3.31 0.86
CA HIS A 72 -4.07 -2.42 0.27
C HIS A 72 -3.94 -1.08 1.01
N CYS A 73 -5.01 -0.51 1.58
CA CYS A 73 -4.96 0.79 2.27
C CYS A 73 -5.15 0.71 3.79
N GLY A 74 -5.77 -0.37 4.28
CA GLY A 74 -6.39 -0.37 5.60
C GLY A 74 -5.43 -0.31 6.80
N TYR A 75 -4.13 -0.52 6.59
CA TYR A 75 -3.09 -0.42 7.63
C TYR A 75 -2.46 0.98 7.67
N LEU A 76 -2.72 1.87 6.70
CA LEU A 76 -2.16 3.23 6.68
C LEU A 76 -2.40 4.01 7.99
N PRO A 77 -3.61 4.03 8.60
CA PRO A 77 -3.83 4.75 9.85
C PRO A 77 -2.99 4.19 11.01
N LYS A 78 -2.76 2.87 11.03
CA LYS A 78 -1.85 2.25 12.02
C LYS A 78 -0.40 2.66 11.78
N LEU A 79 0.02 2.75 10.52
CA LEU A 79 1.36 3.22 10.16
C LEU A 79 1.59 4.66 10.64
N VAL A 80 0.60 5.55 10.46
CA VAL A 80 0.63 6.94 10.95
C VAL A 80 0.69 7.00 12.46
N LYS A 81 -0.16 6.21 13.14
CA LYS A 81 -0.12 6.06 14.60
C LYS A 81 1.25 5.61 15.12
N ASP A 82 1.97 4.80 14.35
CA ASP A 82 3.31 4.29 14.68
C ASP A 82 4.44 5.27 14.33
N GLY A 83 4.13 6.45 13.79
CA GLY A 83 5.08 7.55 13.58
C GLY A 83 5.46 7.82 12.13
N PHE A 84 4.75 7.28 11.15
CA PHE A 84 4.93 7.69 9.75
C PHE A 84 4.42 9.12 9.51
N THR A 85 5.27 9.94 8.90
CA THR A 85 4.99 11.36 8.60
C THR A 85 5.09 11.70 7.12
N GLY A 86 5.41 10.73 6.27
CA GLY A 86 5.55 10.92 4.83
C GLY A 86 4.22 11.11 4.11
N ALA A 87 4.29 11.44 2.82
CA ALA A 87 3.11 11.56 1.96
C ALA A 87 2.64 10.19 1.45
N VAL A 88 1.33 10.06 1.20
CA VAL A 88 0.70 8.90 0.57
C VAL A 88 0.20 9.29 -0.81
N TYR A 89 0.88 8.85 -1.86
CA TYR A 89 0.54 9.16 -3.25
C TYR A 89 -0.46 8.17 -3.81
N ALA A 90 -1.55 8.68 -4.39
CA ALA A 90 -2.59 7.87 -5.02
C ALA A 90 -3.38 8.70 -6.04
N THR A 91 -4.15 8.02 -6.89
CA THR A 91 -5.08 8.71 -7.80
C THR A 91 -6.20 9.43 -7.02
N PRO A 92 -6.74 10.54 -7.54
CA PRO A 92 -7.81 11.29 -6.85
C PRO A 92 -9.02 10.41 -6.48
N GLU A 93 -9.41 9.49 -7.35
CA GLU A 93 -10.48 8.53 -7.11
C GLU A 93 -10.14 7.54 -5.98
N THR A 94 -8.91 7.04 -5.95
CA THR A 94 -8.45 6.15 -4.88
C THR A 94 -8.48 6.86 -3.53
N ILE A 95 -8.08 8.14 -3.46
CA ILE A 95 -8.13 8.93 -2.22
C ILE A 95 -9.56 9.05 -1.71
N ARG A 96 -10.51 9.44 -2.58
CA ARG A 96 -11.93 9.57 -2.21
C ARG A 96 -12.53 8.25 -1.72
N LEU A 97 -12.17 7.13 -2.36
CA LEU A 97 -12.63 5.81 -1.91
C LEU A 97 -11.95 5.39 -0.59
N ALA A 98 -10.65 5.64 -0.44
CA ALA A 98 -9.91 5.33 0.77
C ALA A 98 -10.46 6.10 1.98
N GLU A 99 -10.85 7.37 1.82
CA GLU A 99 -11.51 8.16 2.85
C GLU A 99 -12.74 7.45 3.43
N ILE A 100 -13.61 6.95 2.57
CA ILE A 100 -14.82 6.23 2.97
C ILE A 100 -14.45 4.92 3.67
N MET A 101 -13.57 4.13 3.04
CA MET A 101 -13.19 2.81 3.54
C MET A 101 -12.47 2.87 4.89
N LEU A 102 -11.57 3.84 5.08
CA LEU A 102 -10.79 3.98 6.31
C LEU A 102 -11.65 4.46 7.47
N ARG A 103 -12.58 5.40 7.25
CA ARG A 103 -13.51 5.86 8.29
C ARG A 103 -14.44 4.75 8.75
N ASP A 104 -15.00 3.98 7.81
CA ASP A 104 -15.84 2.82 8.14
C ASP A 104 -15.04 1.76 8.92
N SER A 105 -13.81 1.46 8.48
CA SER A 105 -12.94 0.51 9.17
C SER A 105 -12.60 0.96 10.60
N ALA A 106 -12.31 2.25 10.84
CA ALA A 106 -12.08 2.77 12.18
C ALA A 106 -13.32 2.61 13.07
N HIS A 107 -14.51 2.94 12.55
CA HIS A 107 -15.76 2.79 13.28
C HIS A 107 -15.97 1.32 13.72
N LEU A 108 -15.80 0.36 12.81
CA LEU A 108 -15.92 -1.07 13.12
C LEU A 108 -14.89 -1.54 14.16
N LEU A 109 -13.65 -1.06 14.08
CA LEU A 109 -12.59 -1.39 15.04
C LEU A 109 -12.89 -0.84 16.44
N GLU A 110 -13.42 0.38 16.53
CA GLU A 110 -13.85 1.00 17.79
C GLU A 110 -15.03 0.25 18.41
N GLU A 111 -16.02 -0.14 17.60
CA GLU A 111 -17.15 -0.96 18.05
C GLU A 111 -16.70 -2.33 18.57
N GLU A 112 -15.79 -3.02 17.86
CA GLU A 112 -15.24 -4.31 18.31
C GLU A 112 -14.53 -4.16 19.66
N ALA A 113 -13.74 -3.07 19.84
CA ALA A 113 -13.07 -2.79 21.10
C ALA A 113 -14.07 -2.48 22.24
N ALA A 114 -15.12 -1.70 21.97
CA ALA A 114 -16.16 -1.38 22.95
C ALA A 114 -16.91 -2.64 23.40
N GLN A 115 -17.36 -3.47 22.45
CA GLN A 115 -18.01 -4.75 22.75
C GLN A 115 -17.09 -5.70 23.54
N ALA A 116 -15.80 -5.73 23.22
CA ALA A 116 -14.83 -6.54 23.95
C ALA A 116 -14.63 -6.08 25.41
N ASN A 117 -14.73 -4.77 25.66
CA ASN A 117 -14.68 -4.19 27.00
C ASN A 117 -15.95 -4.50 27.80
N GLU A 118 -17.12 -4.37 27.18
CA GLU A 118 -18.43 -4.65 27.81
C GLU A 118 -18.57 -6.13 28.18
N GLN A 119 -18.28 -7.03 27.24
CA GLN A 119 -18.45 -8.48 27.42
C GLN A 119 -17.24 -9.15 28.09
N GLY A 120 -16.11 -8.46 28.18
CA GLY A 120 -14.94 -8.89 28.93
C GLY A 120 -14.17 -10.09 28.36
N TRP A 121 -14.30 -10.39 27.07
CA TRP A 121 -13.56 -11.48 26.40
C TRP A 121 -12.15 -11.08 25.90
N SER A 122 -11.80 -9.79 25.96
CA SER A 122 -10.45 -9.32 25.64
C SER A 122 -9.41 -9.77 26.67
N LYS A 123 -8.21 -10.11 26.19
CA LYS A 123 -7.03 -10.33 27.05
C LYS A 123 -6.45 -9.03 27.60
N HIS A 124 -6.67 -7.90 26.91
CA HIS A 124 -6.19 -6.58 27.29
C HIS A 124 -7.31 -5.79 27.96
N ARG A 125 -6.98 -5.03 29.01
CA ARG A 125 -7.92 -4.15 29.71
C ARG A 125 -7.33 -2.73 29.85
N PRO A 126 -7.88 -1.72 29.17
CA PRO A 126 -8.99 -1.83 28.19
C PRO A 126 -8.55 -2.53 26.90
N ALA A 127 -9.52 -3.13 26.19
CA ALA A 127 -9.38 -3.43 24.78
C ALA A 127 -9.30 -2.11 24.01
N LEU A 128 -8.31 -2.00 23.11
CA LEU A 128 -8.13 -0.84 22.25
C LEU A 128 -8.36 -1.27 20.79
N PRO A 129 -8.86 -0.39 19.92
CA PRO A 129 -8.90 -0.65 18.49
C PRO A 129 -7.48 -0.60 17.92
N LEU A 130 -7.27 -1.21 16.74
CA LEU A 130 -5.97 -1.17 16.07
C LEU A 130 -5.56 0.29 15.79
N TYR A 131 -6.51 1.05 15.26
CA TYR A 131 -6.48 2.50 15.11
C TYR A 131 -7.89 3.04 15.29
N ASP A 132 -8.02 4.32 15.60
CA ASP A 132 -9.30 5.00 15.82
C ASP A 132 -9.61 6.05 14.73
N ALA A 133 -10.75 6.73 14.84
CA ALA A 133 -11.15 7.75 13.88
C ALA A 133 -10.14 8.92 13.79
N LYS A 134 -9.46 9.26 14.89
CA LYS A 134 -8.45 10.34 14.88
C LYS A 134 -7.19 9.93 14.13
N ASP A 135 -6.79 8.67 14.28
CA ASP A 135 -5.70 8.07 13.52
C ASP A 135 -6.01 8.13 12.01
N VAL A 136 -7.27 7.91 11.61
CA VAL A 136 -7.72 8.03 10.21
C VAL A 136 -7.65 9.47 9.71
N GLU A 137 -8.18 10.45 10.42
CA GLU A 137 -8.15 11.84 9.93
C GLU A 137 -6.71 12.33 9.73
N ARG A 138 -5.79 12.01 10.65
CA ARG A 138 -4.36 12.32 10.46
C ARG A 138 -3.75 11.61 9.26
N CYS A 139 -4.21 10.40 8.95
CA CYS A 139 -3.78 9.68 7.77
C CYS A 139 -4.31 10.32 6.48
N LEU A 140 -5.55 10.83 6.49
CA LEU A 140 -6.15 11.48 5.33
C LEU A 140 -5.43 12.79 4.96
N GLU A 141 -4.92 13.52 5.96
CA GLU A 141 -4.10 14.72 5.76
C GLU A 141 -2.78 14.47 5.03
N GLN A 142 -2.29 13.22 4.98
CA GLN A 142 -1.03 12.86 4.32
C GLN A 142 -1.20 12.48 2.84
N PHE A 143 -2.44 12.35 2.34
CA PHE A 143 -2.65 11.97 0.95
C PHE A 143 -2.30 13.10 -0.02
N VAL A 144 -1.63 12.73 -1.10
CA VAL A 144 -1.26 13.62 -2.20
C VAL A 144 -1.76 13.00 -3.50
N GLU A 145 -2.52 13.79 -4.26
CA GLU A 145 -3.02 13.37 -5.57
C GLU A 145 -1.88 13.18 -6.56
N LEU A 146 -1.88 12.04 -7.25
CA LEU A 146 -1.01 11.73 -8.37
C LEU A 146 -1.86 11.20 -9.52
N ASP A 147 -2.05 12.02 -10.55
CA ASP A 147 -2.80 11.64 -11.74
C ASP A 147 -2.07 10.57 -12.55
N TYR A 148 -2.84 9.78 -13.29
CA TYR A 148 -2.29 8.83 -14.24
C TYR A 148 -1.36 9.51 -15.24
N GLY A 149 -0.23 8.87 -15.53
CA GLY A 149 0.71 9.33 -16.54
C GLY A 149 1.63 10.48 -16.10
N VAL A 150 1.43 11.05 -14.90
CA VAL A 150 2.31 12.06 -14.33
C VAL A 150 3.49 11.37 -13.64
N ASP A 151 4.70 11.81 -13.96
CA ASP A 151 5.91 11.40 -13.26
C ASP A 151 6.19 12.37 -12.10
N ALA A 152 6.32 11.84 -10.89
CA ALA A 152 6.54 12.64 -9.68
C ALA A 152 7.70 12.05 -8.87
N GLU A 153 8.64 12.89 -8.44
CA GLU A 153 9.62 12.48 -7.44
C GLU A 153 8.93 12.44 -6.06
N ILE A 154 8.76 11.23 -5.52
CA ILE A 154 8.00 11.00 -4.28
C ILE A 154 8.89 10.91 -3.04
N ALA A 155 10.18 10.65 -3.23
CA ALA A 155 11.26 10.67 -2.25
C ALA A 155 12.60 10.85 -2.99
N ASP A 156 13.69 11.16 -2.27
CA ASP A 156 15.01 11.46 -2.88
C ASP A 156 15.48 10.36 -3.85
N GLY A 157 15.47 10.67 -5.15
CA GLY A 157 15.86 9.76 -6.22
C GLY A 157 14.90 8.59 -6.46
N VAL A 158 13.64 8.71 -6.02
CA VAL A 158 12.56 7.74 -6.27
C VAL A 158 11.41 8.45 -6.97
N HIS A 159 11.24 8.14 -8.24
CA HIS A 159 10.15 8.65 -9.07
C HIS A 159 9.02 7.63 -9.15
N CYS A 160 7.78 8.10 -9.13
CA CYS A 160 6.59 7.29 -9.28
C CYS A 160 5.73 7.82 -10.43
N ARG A 161 5.22 6.88 -11.22
CA ARG A 161 4.17 7.12 -12.20
C ARG A 161 3.08 6.07 -12.07
N LEU A 162 1.84 6.53 -12.04
CA LEU A 162 0.64 5.68 -11.96
C LEU A 162 0.03 5.48 -13.34
N TYR A 163 -0.52 4.29 -13.57
CA TYR A 163 -1.20 3.91 -14.80
C TYR A 163 -2.47 3.13 -14.44
N ASN A 164 -3.53 3.22 -15.24
CA ASN A 164 -4.78 2.57 -14.92
C ASN A 164 -4.64 1.04 -14.83
N ALA A 165 -5.02 0.46 -13.70
CA ALA A 165 -5.08 -1.00 -13.51
C ALA A 165 -6.44 -1.59 -13.87
N GLY A 166 -7.50 -0.78 -14.03
CA GLY A 166 -8.82 -1.25 -14.45
C GLY A 166 -9.58 -2.15 -13.45
N HIS A 167 -9.09 -2.29 -12.21
CA HIS A 167 -9.67 -3.16 -11.18
C HIS A 167 -10.89 -2.56 -10.48
N ILE A 168 -10.70 -1.39 -9.88
CA ILE A 168 -11.76 -0.54 -9.34
C ILE A 168 -11.55 0.90 -9.85
N LEU A 169 -12.52 1.79 -9.60
CA LEU A 169 -12.37 3.20 -9.95
C LEU A 169 -11.13 3.79 -9.28
N GLY A 170 -10.21 4.36 -10.07
CA GLY A 170 -8.95 4.91 -9.57
C GLY A 170 -7.82 3.90 -9.41
N ALA A 171 -8.06 2.60 -9.56
CA ALA A 171 -7.02 1.59 -9.37
C ALA A 171 -5.84 1.82 -10.32
N ALA A 172 -4.63 1.68 -9.79
CA ALA A 172 -3.41 1.93 -10.51
C ALA A 172 -2.40 0.79 -10.35
N TRP A 173 -1.67 0.51 -11.42
CA TRP A 173 -0.36 -0.10 -11.29
C TRP A 173 0.68 1.02 -11.22
N ALA A 174 1.68 0.84 -10.37
CA ALA A 174 2.68 1.86 -10.07
C ALA A 174 4.02 1.47 -10.67
N LYS A 175 4.66 2.38 -11.40
CA LYS A 175 6.04 2.26 -11.84
C LYS A 175 6.91 3.13 -10.94
N LEU A 176 7.87 2.51 -10.28
CA LEU A 176 8.94 3.22 -9.58
C LEU A 176 10.19 3.23 -10.45
N THR A 177 10.77 4.40 -10.63
CA THR A 177 12.10 4.57 -11.22
C THR A 177 13.03 5.02 -10.11
N LEU A 178 14.06 4.22 -9.85
CA LEU A 178 15.08 4.46 -8.84
C LEU A 178 16.32 4.97 -9.56
N ASP A 179 16.77 6.16 -9.19
CA ASP A 179 18.03 6.70 -9.67
C ASP A 179 19.21 5.76 -9.39
N GLY A 180 20.20 5.79 -10.27
CA GLY A 180 21.46 5.10 -10.06
C GLY A 180 22.23 5.61 -8.84
N ALA A 181 23.11 4.78 -8.27
CA ALA A 181 23.96 5.18 -7.14
C ALA A 181 24.92 6.33 -7.46
N SER A 182 25.17 6.57 -8.74
CA SER A 182 26.00 7.66 -9.26
C SER A 182 25.42 8.19 -10.57
N ALA A 183 25.85 9.38 -11.00
CA ALA A 183 25.45 9.95 -12.29
C ALA A 183 25.82 9.09 -13.52
N ALA A 184 26.71 8.11 -13.36
CA ALA A 184 27.09 7.15 -14.41
C ALA A 184 26.31 5.83 -14.35
N SER A 185 25.58 5.58 -13.25
CA SER A 185 24.78 4.36 -13.06
C SER A 185 23.44 4.51 -13.76
N GLN A 186 22.99 3.47 -14.47
CA GLN A 186 21.66 3.48 -15.08
C GLN A 186 20.57 3.42 -13.99
N PRO A 187 19.42 4.09 -14.21
CA PRO A 187 18.28 3.95 -13.32
C PRO A 187 17.75 2.51 -13.38
N SER A 188 17.12 2.06 -12.29
CA SER A 188 16.43 0.78 -12.24
C SER A 188 14.93 0.99 -12.06
N THR A 189 14.13 0.08 -12.60
CA THR A 189 12.67 0.22 -12.63
C THR A 189 11.98 -0.97 -12.01
N ILE A 190 10.96 -0.69 -11.18
CA ILE A 190 10.12 -1.70 -10.55
C ILE A 190 8.66 -1.36 -10.83
N ALA A 191 7.93 -2.28 -11.43
CA ALA A 191 6.49 -2.17 -11.63
C ALA A 191 5.73 -3.00 -10.60
N PHE A 192 4.73 -2.40 -9.95
CA PHE A 192 3.80 -3.05 -9.03
C PHE A 192 2.43 -3.04 -9.67
N SER A 193 1.86 -4.21 -9.94
CA SER A 193 0.57 -4.29 -10.63
C SER A 193 -0.61 -3.76 -9.81
N GLY A 194 -0.49 -3.81 -8.48
CA GLY A 194 -1.69 -3.84 -7.63
C GLY A 194 -2.56 -5.02 -8.04
N ASP A 195 -3.87 -4.88 -7.87
CA ASP A 195 -4.84 -5.78 -8.46
C ASP A 195 -5.19 -5.32 -9.88
N LEU A 196 -5.24 -6.26 -10.82
CA LEU A 196 -5.51 -5.98 -12.23
C LEU A 196 -6.95 -6.31 -12.62
N GLY A 197 -7.54 -5.36 -13.33
CA GLY A 197 -8.85 -5.50 -13.93
C GLY A 197 -8.88 -6.41 -15.15
N ARG A 198 -10.10 -6.71 -15.59
CA ARG A 198 -10.33 -7.48 -16.80
C ARG A 198 -10.15 -6.60 -18.06
N PRO A 199 -9.70 -7.16 -19.20
CA PRO A 199 -9.64 -6.42 -20.47
C PRO A 199 -11.01 -5.92 -20.96
N ARG A 200 -12.11 -6.51 -20.49
CA ARG A 200 -13.48 -6.06 -20.75
C ARG A 200 -14.24 -5.96 -19.43
N HIS A 201 -14.66 -4.76 -19.10
CA HIS A 201 -15.50 -4.47 -17.94
C HIS A 201 -16.61 -3.51 -18.36
N PRO A 202 -17.87 -3.66 -17.86
CA PRO A 202 -18.98 -2.81 -18.28
C PRO A 202 -18.82 -1.33 -17.88
N LEU A 203 -18.02 -1.05 -16.84
CA LEU A 203 -17.87 0.30 -16.27
C LEU A 203 -16.45 0.85 -16.32
N LEU A 204 -15.44 -0.02 -16.35
CA LEU A 204 -14.04 0.37 -16.16
C LEU A 204 -13.29 0.26 -17.47
N ARG A 205 -12.34 1.17 -17.66
CA ARG A 205 -11.40 1.09 -18.78
C ARG A 205 -10.46 -0.11 -18.55
N PRO A 206 -10.04 -0.80 -19.62
CA PRO A 206 -9.08 -1.89 -19.49
C PRO A 206 -7.78 -1.40 -18.85
N PRO A 207 -7.02 -2.30 -18.18
CA PRO A 207 -5.70 -1.97 -17.68
C PRO A 207 -4.82 -1.41 -18.79
N GLU A 208 -4.08 -0.35 -18.50
CA GLU A 208 -3.04 0.15 -19.40
C GLU A 208 -1.92 -0.88 -19.51
N PRO A 209 -1.34 -1.09 -20.72
CA PRO A 209 -0.29 -2.05 -20.91
C PRO A 209 0.99 -1.65 -20.17
N PHE A 210 1.69 -2.63 -19.62
CA PHE A 210 3.03 -2.41 -19.08
C PHE A 210 4.00 -1.97 -20.19
N ASP A 211 4.73 -0.90 -19.94
CA ASP A 211 5.70 -0.31 -20.87
C ASP A 211 7.15 -0.78 -20.61
N GLY A 212 7.32 -1.80 -19.77
CA GLY A 212 8.60 -2.42 -19.41
C GLY A 212 9.12 -1.99 -18.05
N ALA A 213 9.73 -2.94 -17.32
CA ALA A 213 10.44 -2.71 -16.07
C ALA A 213 11.52 -3.78 -15.87
N ASP A 214 12.57 -3.46 -15.12
CA ASP A 214 13.62 -4.43 -14.75
C ASP A 214 13.11 -5.49 -13.78
N THR A 215 12.15 -5.10 -12.92
CA THR A 215 11.43 -5.99 -12.01
C THR A 215 9.93 -5.75 -12.12
N LEU A 216 9.16 -6.83 -12.22
CA LEU A 216 7.69 -6.80 -12.19
C LEU A 216 7.18 -7.59 -10.99
N LEU A 217 6.42 -6.92 -10.13
CA LEU A 217 5.64 -7.52 -9.07
C LEU A 217 4.18 -7.60 -9.50
N LEU A 218 3.72 -8.82 -9.76
CA LEU A 218 2.40 -9.11 -10.30
C LEU A 218 1.55 -9.84 -9.26
N GLU A 219 0.28 -9.43 -9.14
CA GLU A 219 -0.70 -10.19 -8.36
C GLU A 219 -0.88 -11.61 -8.90
N SER A 220 -1.41 -12.51 -8.07
CA SER A 220 -1.58 -13.91 -8.43
C SER A 220 -2.87 -14.51 -7.88
N THR A 221 -3.89 -13.68 -7.68
CA THR A 221 -5.16 -14.07 -7.03
C THR A 221 -5.83 -15.26 -7.72
N TYR A 222 -5.75 -15.31 -9.05
CA TYR A 222 -6.27 -16.40 -9.88
C TYR A 222 -5.16 -17.20 -10.57
N GLY A 223 -3.93 -17.17 -10.05
CA GLY A 223 -2.78 -17.84 -10.68
C GLY A 223 -2.90 -19.37 -10.78
N ASP A 224 -3.85 -19.98 -10.07
CA ASP A 224 -4.15 -21.41 -10.07
C ASP A 224 -5.13 -21.85 -11.17
N ARG A 225 -5.75 -20.90 -11.91
CA ARG A 225 -6.81 -21.19 -12.89
C ARG A 225 -6.78 -20.24 -14.09
N ARG A 226 -7.40 -20.65 -15.20
CA ARG A 226 -7.72 -19.72 -16.29
C ARG A 226 -9.01 -18.97 -15.92
N HIS A 227 -8.91 -17.65 -15.83
CA HIS A 227 -10.00 -16.77 -15.44
C HIS A 227 -10.17 -15.65 -16.48
#